data_AF-A0A1L7VJ95-F1
#
_entry.id   AF-A0A1L7VJ95-F1
#
_cell.length_a   1.000
_cell.length_b   1.000
_cell.length_c   1.000
_cell.angle_alpha   90.00
_cell.angle_beta   90.00
_cell.angle_gamma   90.00
#
_symmetry.space_group_name_H-M   'P 1'
#
loop_
_entity.id
_entity.type
_entity.pdbx_description
1 polymer ?
#
loop_
_entity_poly.entity_id
_entity_poly.type
_entity_poly.pdbx_seq_one_letter_code
_entity_poly.pdbx_strand_id
1 'polypeptide(L)'
;MDVGDIELSPDGRTIGISYTDFVVGNASIELWSVTSTERVWRESSPRRVDCFSFKFSPDSRFFASCWGGRQINDPGLWTIMDLSTLEERMAEYSPLLAFHPKCQRFAMLNFTEDGYGYVEVRETSSMSLVCKIEHYAEETAWMAFTPSGRLVLSEARDGDESEPTVWMWDIEKGSEVGSYTIDGIIDTFWISEDGCLNCSNGRLPLPSFRLDQEDKDLDKITHDQALLFLGQEWIYRGLEKIMRLPPAFASSKSVLNGNTLAMAYRDRDLRVIKFDLDKMPV
;
A
#
# COMPACT_ATOMS: atom_id res chain seq x y z
N MET A 1 20.07 -13.92 10.45
CA MET A 1 19.09 -12.85 10.17
C MET A 1 19.43 -12.26 8.81
N ASP A 2 18.50 -12.35 7.88
CA ASP A 2 18.57 -11.70 6.59
C ASP A 2 17.99 -10.29 6.69
N VAL A 3 18.40 -9.39 5.80
CA VAL A 3 17.78 -8.06 5.71
C VAL A 3 16.37 -8.24 5.15
N GLY A 4 15.37 -7.79 5.90
CA GLY A 4 13.96 -7.82 5.50
C GLY A 4 13.59 -6.62 4.63
N ASP A 5 13.85 -5.42 5.14
CA ASP A 5 13.54 -4.15 4.48
C ASP A 5 14.55 -3.07 4.88
N ILE A 6 14.67 -2.03 4.05
CA ILE A 6 15.56 -0.88 4.23
C ILE A 6 14.88 0.39 3.74
N GLU A 7 14.85 1.43 4.58
CA GLU A 7 14.26 2.73 4.24
C GLU A 7 15.19 3.86 4.67
N LEU A 8 15.33 4.90 3.83
CA LEU A 8 15.99 6.14 4.19
C LEU A 8 14.91 7.15 4.64
N SER A 9 15.15 7.83 5.76
CA SER A 9 14.27 8.92 6.20
C SER A 9 14.18 10.01 5.12
N PRO A 10 13.04 10.69 4.96
CA PRO A 10 12.86 11.73 3.94
C PRO A 10 13.91 12.86 3.97
N ASP A 11 14.44 13.20 5.15
CA ASP A 11 15.51 14.18 5.33
C ASP A 11 16.91 13.65 5.00
N GLY A 12 17.03 12.36 4.68
CA GLY A 12 18.27 11.68 4.31
C GLY A 12 19.24 11.43 5.48
N ARG A 13 18.79 11.61 6.74
CA ARG A 13 19.69 11.56 7.90
C ARG A 13 19.72 10.22 8.62
N THR A 14 18.67 9.42 8.50
CA THR A 14 18.51 8.16 9.23
C THR A 14 18.18 7.02 8.26
N ILE A 15 18.82 5.88 8.41
CA ILE A 15 18.47 4.64 7.70
C ILE A 15 17.83 3.69 8.70
N GLY A 16 16.65 3.17 8.37
CA GLY A 16 16.03 2.05 9.05
C GLY A 16 16.35 0.75 8.33
N ILE A 17 16.71 -0.29 9.07
CA ILE A 17 16.94 -1.63 8.54
C ILE A 17 16.20 -2.63 9.41
N SER A 18 15.36 -3.47 8.81
CA SER A 18 14.81 -4.65 9.51
C SER A 18 15.63 -5.88 9.17
N TYR A 19 15.76 -6.74 10.16
CA TYR A 19 16.45 -8.01 10.11
C TYR A 19 15.48 -9.07 10.57
N THR A 20 15.36 -10.16 9.81
CA THR A 20 14.45 -11.26 10.14
C THR A 20 15.18 -12.59 9.99
N ASP A 21 14.99 -13.47 10.95
CA ASP A 21 15.39 -14.86 10.90
C ASP A 21 14.13 -15.71 10.86
N PHE A 22 13.67 -16.03 9.65
CA PHE A 22 12.45 -16.81 9.42
C PHE A 22 12.55 -18.25 9.95
N VAL A 23 13.74 -18.75 10.27
CA VAL A 23 13.94 -20.10 10.82
C VAL A 23 13.70 -20.11 12.33
N VAL A 24 14.23 -19.11 13.03
CA VAL A 24 14.12 -19.01 14.49
C VAL A 24 12.89 -18.19 14.92
N GLY A 25 12.36 -17.36 14.03
CA GLY A 25 11.26 -16.41 14.26
C GLY A 25 11.71 -15.16 14.99
N ASN A 26 12.99 -14.77 14.89
CA ASN A 26 13.52 -13.59 15.56
C ASN A 26 13.67 -12.46 14.55
N ALA A 27 13.22 -11.26 14.91
CA ALA A 27 13.44 -10.07 14.11
C ALA A 27 14.04 -8.94 14.95
N SER A 28 14.71 -7.99 14.29
CA SER A 28 15.16 -6.76 14.92
C SER A 28 15.12 -5.61 13.92
N ILE A 29 14.87 -4.41 14.42
CA ILE A 29 14.94 -3.19 13.65
C ILE A 29 16.10 -2.37 14.20
N GLU A 30 16.90 -1.80 13.31
CA GLU A 30 17.98 -0.89 13.65
C GLU A 30 17.81 0.44 12.94
N LEU A 31 18.14 1.53 13.63
CA LEU A 31 18.25 2.87 13.04
C LEU A 31 19.72 3.30 13.04
N TRP A 32 20.15 3.84 11.90
CA TRP A 32 21.52 4.24 11.65
C TRP A 32 21.60 5.70 11.23
N SER A 33 22.52 6.45 11.82
CA SER A 33 22.85 7.81 11.40
C SER A 33 23.67 7.76 10.11
N VAL A 34 23.19 8.42 9.06
CA VAL A 34 23.90 8.51 7.78
C VAL A 34 25.20 9.29 7.93
N THR A 35 25.21 10.32 8.78
CA THR A 35 26.37 11.21 8.91
C THR A 35 27.48 10.59 9.75
N SER A 36 27.14 9.99 10.89
CA SER A 36 28.15 9.39 11.78
C SER A 36 28.45 7.94 11.44
N THR A 37 27.62 7.28 10.61
CA THR A 37 27.70 5.84 10.30
C THR A 37 27.58 4.95 11.54
N GLU A 38 26.90 5.45 12.58
CA GLU A 38 26.70 4.74 13.84
C GLU A 38 25.23 4.33 13.99
N ARG A 39 25.03 3.18 14.65
CA ARG A 39 23.70 2.73 15.04
C ARG A 39 23.21 3.56 16.22
N VAL A 40 22.12 4.30 16.02
CA VAL A 40 21.54 5.19 17.03
C VAL A 40 20.46 4.51 17.87
N TRP A 41 19.83 3.47 17.32
CA TRP A 41 18.77 2.73 18.02
C TRP A 41 18.68 1.30 17.51
N ARG A 42 18.23 0.39 18.38
CA ARG A 42 17.90 -1.00 18.04
C ARG A 42 16.82 -1.52 18.96
N GLU A 43 15.88 -2.24 18.37
CA GLU A 43 14.91 -3.05 19.09
C GLU A 43 14.85 -4.45 18.49
N SER A 44 14.76 -5.44 19.37
CA SER A 44 14.53 -6.83 18.98
C SER A 44 13.08 -7.18 19.24
N SER A 45 12.52 -8.06 18.42
CA SER A 45 11.13 -8.50 18.54
C SER A 45 10.84 -8.99 19.96
N PRO A 46 9.76 -8.51 20.61
CA PRO A 46 9.46 -8.87 22.00
C PRO A 46 9.08 -10.36 22.17
N ARG A 47 8.77 -11.04 21.07
CA ARG A 47 8.47 -12.48 20.96
C ARG A 47 9.04 -13.05 19.67
N ARG A 48 8.82 -14.35 19.43
CA ARG A 48 9.05 -14.97 18.11
C ARG A 48 8.03 -14.48 17.09
N VAL A 49 8.12 -13.21 16.72
CA VAL A 49 7.24 -12.52 15.78
C VAL A 49 8.11 -11.76 14.79
N ASP A 50 7.69 -11.77 13.53
CA ASP A 50 8.43 -11.10 12.47
C ASP A 50 8.22 -9.58 12.54
N CYS A 51 9.24 -8.83 12.11
CA CYS A 51 9.08 -7.44 11.75
C CYS A 51 8.42 -7.40 10.38
N PHE A 52 7.15 -7.03 10.33
CA PHE A 52 6.43 -6.99 9.07
C PHE A 52 6.69 -5.69 8.33
N SER A 53 6.73 -4.55 9.01
CA SER A 53 6.86 -3.25 8.36
C SER A 53 7.49 -2.23 9.28
N PHE A 54 8.16 -1.24 8.69
CA PHE A 54 8.40 0.03 9.33
C PHE A 54 8.28 1.17 8.31
N LYS A 55 8.08 2.40 8.78
CA LYS A 55 7.92 3.60 7.97
C LYS A 55 8.44 4.84 8.68
N PHE A 56 9.10 5.73 7.96
CA PHE A 56 9.33 7.09 8.42
C PHE A 56 8.11 7.97 8.11
N SER A 57 7.78 8.87 9.04
CA SER A 57 6.86 9.98 8.74
C SER A 57 7.49 10.92 7.70
N PRO A 58 6.70 11.58 6.81
CA PRO A 58 7.27 12.36 5.72
C PRO A 58 8.08 13.60 6.17
N ASP A 59 7.89 14.07 7.41
CA ASP A 59 8.66 15.16 8.01
C ASP A 59 9.90 14.67 8.80
N SER A 60 10.17 13.35 8.76
CA SER A 60 11.27 12.68 9.46
C SER A 60 11.26 12.87 10.98
N ARG A 61 10.12 13.24 11.59
CA ARG A 61 10.03 13.41 13.05
C ARG A 61 9.67 12.12 13.78
N PHE A 62 8.88 11.28 13.15
CA PHE A 62 8.41 10.02 13.71
C PHE A 62 8.86 8.81 12.88
N PHE A 63 9.00 7.70 13.58
CA PHE A 63 9.25 6.38 13.02
C PHE A 63 8.19 5.40 13.54
N ALA A 64 7.55 4.68 12.64
CA ALA A 64 6.57 3.66 12.96
C ALA A 64 7.14 2.27 12.66
N SER A 65 7.08 1.35 13.61
CA SER A 65 7.45 -0.06 13.45
C SER A 65 6.26 -0.97 13.75
N CYS A 66 6.20 -2.12 13.08
CA CYS A 66 5.13 -3.09 13.21
C CYS A 66 5.69 -4.49 13.49
N TRP A 67 5.27 -5.07 14.61
CA TRP A 67 5.59 -6.45 15.01
C TRP A 67 4.34 -7.32 14.94
N GLY A 68 4.39 -8.47 14.24
CA GLY A 68 3.23 -9.36 14.09
C GLY A 68 2.42 -9.11 12.82
N GLY A 69 1.21 -9.69 12.72
CA GLY A 69 0.49 -9.84 11.46
C GLY A 69 -0.07 -8.55 10.83
N ARG A 70 -0.74 -8.72 9.68
CA ARG A 70 -1.35 -7.62 8.90
C ARG A 70 -2.81 -7.89 8.55
N GLN A 71 -3.42 -8.89 9.18
CA GLN A 71 -4.81 -9.27 8.93
C GLN A 71 -5.68 -8.75 10.08
N ILE A 72 -6.99 -8.59 9.83
CA ILE A 72 -7.94 -8.17 10.88
C ILE A 72 -7.95 -9.15 12.05
N ASN A 73 -7.82 -10.46 11.79
CA ASN A 73 -7.80 -11.52 12.81
C ASN A 73 -6.42 -11.74 13.47
N ASP A 74 -5.36 -11.14 12.92
CA ASP A 74 -3.99 -11.18 13.46
C ASP A 74 -3.31 -9.81 13.21
N PRO A 75 -3.74 -8.76 13.95
CA PRO A 75 -3.19 -7.42 13.78
C PRO A 75 -1.80 -7.31 14.40
N GLY A 76 -0.92 -6.58 13.74
CA GLY A 76 0.41 -6.27 14.23
C GLY A 76 0.38 -5.16 15.28
N LEU A 77 1.33 -5.18 16.20
CA LEU A 77 1.56 -4.10 17.15
C LEU A 77 2.35 -2.99 16.44
N TRP A 78 1.68 -1.88 16.16
CA TRP A 78 2.32 -0.67 15.65
C TRP A 78 2.78 0.22 16.80
N THR A 79 4.07 0.53 16.82
CA THR A 79 4.68 1.51 17.73
C THR A 79 5.12 2.73 16.94
N ILE A 80 4.67 3.93 17.32
CA ILE A 80 5.17 5.19 16.80
C ILE A 80 6.12 5.81 17.82
N MET A 81 7.35 6.09 17.41
CA MET A 81 8.38 6.75 18.22
C MET A 81 8.71 8.14 17.69
N ASP A 82 9.05 9.05 18.60
CA ASP A 82 9.69 10.32 18.25
C ASP A 82 11.18 10.05 17.97
N LEU A 83 11.67 10.40 16.78
CA LEU A 83 13.05 10.13 16.38
C LEU A 83 14.08 11.00 17.11
N SER A 84 13.67 12.14 17.64
CA SER A 84 14.56 13.06 18.36
C SER A 84 14.85 12.60 19.79
N THR A 85 13.87 12.00 20.45
CA THR A 85 14.00 11.49 21.82
C THR A 85 14.12 9.97 21.90
N LEU A 86 13.75 9.26 20.82
CA LEU A 86 13.58 7.81 20.77
C LEU A 86 12.57 7.28 21.80
N GLU A 87 11.63 8.14 22.21
CA GLU A 87 10.55 7.78 23.12
C GLU A 87 9.32 7.32 22.35
N GLU A 88 8.66 6.29 22.89
CA GLU A 88 7.37 5.82 22.41
C GLU A 88 6.29 6.89 22.61
N ARG A 89 5.53 7.17 21.55
CA ARG A 89 4.39 8.09 21.54
C ARG A 89 3.06 7.35 21.55
N MET A 90 3.01 6.16 20.98
CA MET A 90 1.82 5.32 20.85
C MET A 90 2.25 3.87 20.56
N ALA A 91 1.52 2.91 21.12
CA ALA A 91 1.63 1.49 20.77
C ALA A 91 0.23 0.86 20.71
N GLU A 92 -0.21 0.47 19.52
CA GLU A 92 -1.57 -0.05 19.29
C GLU A 92 -1.60 -1.17 18.25
N TYR A 93 -2.52 -2.11 18.44
CA TYR A 93 -2.72 -3.20 17.49
C TYR A 93 -3.53 -2.70 16.30
N SER A 94 -2.97 -2.88 15.11
CA SER A 94 -3.62 -2.50 13.87
C SER A 94 -3.05 -3.32 12.70
N PRO A 95 -3.88 -3.73 11.74
CA PRO A 95 -3.37 -4.36 10.53
C PRO A 95 -2.47 -3.42 9.72
N LEU A 96 -2.76 -2.11 9.74
CA LEU A 96 -2.11 -1.13 8.85
C LEU A 96 -2.06 0.28 9.44
N LEU A 97 -0.93 0.94 9.17
CA LEU A 97 -0.71 2.35 9.44
C LEU A 97 -0.22 3.06 8.17
N ALA A 98 -0.78 4.24 7.88
CA ALA A 98 -0.31 5.10 6.79
C ALA A 98 -0.15 6.54 7.28
N PHE A 99 1.00 7.17 7.01
CA PHE A 99 1.19 8.60 7.26
C PHE A 99 0.61 9.44 6.12
N HIS A 100 -0.07 10.54 6.48
CA HIS A 100 -0.51 11.54 5.53
C HIS A 100 0.70 12.32 4.98
N PRO A 101 0.76 12.65 3.67
CA PRO A 101 1.94 13.29 3.06
C PRO A 101 2.30 14.66 3.66
N LYS A 102 1.30 15.40 4.18
CA LYS A 102 1.53 16.67 4.90
C LYS A 102 1.94 16.51 6.38
N CYS A 103 2.11 15.29 6.87
CA CYS A 103 2.57 14.97 8.23
C CYS A 103 1.70 15.46 9.39
N GLN A 104 0.51 15.96 9.09
CA GLN A 104 -0.45 16.42 10.10
C GLN A 104 -1.28 15.26 10.66
N ARG A 105 -1.41 14.19 9.88
CA ARG A 105 -2.29 13.06 10.21
C ARG A 105 -1.63 11.72 9.88
N PHE A 106 -2.18 10.68 10.47
CA PHE A 106 -1.97 9.29 10.05
C PHE A 106 -3.29 8.55 10.15
N ALA A 107 -3.42 7.47 9.37
CA ALA A 107 -4.56 6.58 9.39
C ALA A 107 -4.15 5.23 9.97
N MET A 108 -5.02 4.63 10.77
CA MET A 108 -4.90 3.27 11.26
C MET A 108 -6.16 2.48 10.93
N LEU A 109 -5.98 1.27 10.40
CA LEU A 109 -7.09 0.33 10.26
C LEU A 109 -7.37 -0.30 11.63
N ASN A 110 -8.62 -0.30 12.04
CA ASN A 110 -9.10 -0.89 13.28
C ASN A 110 -10.30 -1.77 12.99
N PHE A 111 -10.78 -2.50 14.00
CA PHE A 111 -11.93 -3.38 13.85
C PHE A 111 -12.81 -3.37 15.10
N THR A 112 -14.09 -3.65 14.92
CA THR A 112 -15.05 -3.84 16.02
C THR A 112 -14.95 -5.25 16.59
N GLU A 113 -15.56 -5.50 17.75
CA GLU A 113 -15.68 -6.85 18.31
C GLU A 113 -16.37 -7.83 17.34
N ASP A 114 -17.30 -7.32 16.52
CA ASP A 114 -18.01 -8.09 15.49
C ASP A 114 -17.18 -8.36 14.21
N GLY A 115 -15.90 -7.97 14.19
CA GLY A 115 -14.98 -8.22 13.06
C GLY A 115 -15.05 -7.22 11.90
N TYR A 116 -15.83 -6.14 12.02
CA TYR A 116 -15.91 -5.13 10.99
C TYR A 116 -14.78 -4.11 11.09
N GLY A 117 -14.04 -3.94 10.00
CA GLY A 117 -13.02 -2.91 9.86
C GLY A 117 -13.60 -1.48 9.95
N TYR A 118 -12.76 -0.52 10.32
CA TYR A 118 -12.97 0.91 10.15
C TYR A 118 -11.61 1.62 10.17
N VAL A 119 -11.54 2.84 9.65
CA VAL A 119 -10.29 3.62 9.70
C VAL A 119 -10.40 4.75 10.71
N GLU A 120 -9.41 4.83 11.60
CA GLU A 120 -9.22 6.01 12.42
C GLU A 120 -8.18 6.92 11.78
N VAL A 121 -8.51 8.20 11.64
CA VAL A 121 -7.58 9.24 11.26
C VAL A 121 -7.23 10.04 12.51
N ARG A 122 -5.94 10.12 12.81
CA ARG A 122 -5.40 10.73 14.03
C ARG A 122 -4.43 11.85 13.70
N GLU A 123 -4.28 12.81 14.61
CA GLU A 123 -3.30 13.87 14.49
C GLU A 123 -1.91 13.33 14.85
N THR A 124 -0.92 13.55 13.99
CA THR A 124 0.43 12.98 14.17
C THR A 124 1.16 13.55 15.39
N SER A 125 0.93 14.81 15.78
CA SER A 125 1.63 15.42 16.92
C SER A 125 1.10 14.96 18.28
N SER A 126 -0.21 14.86 18.43
CA SER A 126 -0.86 14.53 19.70
C SER A 126 -1.27 13.06 19.82
N MET A 127 -1.23 12.30 18.70
CA MET A 127 -1.80 10.96 18.56
C MET A 127 -3.32 10.89 18.82
N SER A 128 -4.00 12.04 18.88
CA SER A 128 -5.43 12.11 19.18
C SER A 128 -6.29 11.81 17.95
N LEU A 129 -7.47 11.22 18.19
CA LEU A 129 -8.47 10.94 17.16
C LEU A 129 -9.03 12.23 16.56
N VAL A 130 -8.98 12.35 15.22
CA VAL A 130 -9.55 13.46 14.46
C VAL A 130 -10.90 13.05 13.87
N CYS A 131 -10.96 11.91 13.19
CA CYS A 131 -12.20 11.36 12.66
C CYS A 131 -12.14 9.84 12.52
N LYS A 132 -13.32 9.23 12.45
CA LYS A 132 -13.51 7.81 12.16
C LYS A 132 -14.23 7.69 10.82
N ILE A 133 -13.69 6.87 9.93
CA ILE A 133 -14.29 6.51 8.66
C ILE A 133 -14.88 5.11 8.85
N GLU A 134 -16.21 5.05 8.94
CA GLU A 134 -16.93 3.78 8.96
C GLU A 134 -16.84 3.16 7.56
N HIS A 135 -15.94 2.19 7.43
CA HIS A 135 -15.73 1.43 6.21
C HIS A 135 -15.58 -0.03 6.59
N TYR A 136 -16.61 -0.81 6.29
CA TYR A 136 -16.73 -2.22 6.66
C TYR A 136 -15.79 -3.09 5.81
N ALA A 137 -14.51 -3.14 6.16
CA ALA A 137 -13.57 -4.12 5.61
C ALA A 137 -13.73 -5.45 6.35
N GLU A 138 -13.89 -6.56 5.61
CA GLU A 138 -14.17 -7.87 6.21
C GLU A 138 -12.90 -8.70 6.47
N GLU A 139 -11.82 -8.52 5.70
CA GLU A 139 -10.63 -9.38 5.84
C GLU A 139 -9.28 -8.69 5.60
N THR A 140 -8.88 -8.54 4.33
CA THR A 140 -7.59 -7.97 3.94
C THR A 140 -7.80 -6.64 3.26
N ALA A 141 -7.18 -5.61 3.82
CA ALA A 141 -7.18 -4.28 3.24
C ALA A 141 -5.74 -3.81 3.01
N TRP A 142 -5.57 -2.90 2.05
CA TRP A 142 -4.40 -2.04 1.88
C TRP A 142 -4.83 -0.58 1.94
N MET A 143 -3.94 0.27 2.44
CA MET A 143 -4.23 1.67 2.69
C MET A 143 -3.05 2.56 2.30
N ALA A 144 -3.32 3.65 1.58
CA ALA A 144 -2.34 4.69 1.35
C ALA A 144 -2.99 6.06 1.17
N PHE A 145 -2.24 7.11 1.49
CA PHE A 145 -2.66 8.47 1.16
C PHE A 145 -2.21 8.84 -0.25
N THR A 146 -3.09 9.53 -0.97
CA THR A 146 -2.73 10.26 -2.20
C THR A 146 -1.87 11.47 -1.86
N PRO A 147 -1.07 12.00 -2.81
CA PRO A 147 -0.35 13.27 -2.63
C PRO A 147 -1.27 14.43 -2.23
N SER A 148 -2.52 14.41 -2.70
CA SER A 148 -3.54 15.40 -2.36
C SER A 148 -4.05 15.31 -0.92
N GLY A 149 -3.80 14.20 -0.23
CA GLY A 149 -4.22 13.95 1.16
C GLY A 149 -5.49 13.12 1.33
N ARG A 150 -6.09 12.64 0.24
CA ARG A 150 -7.20 11.68 0.28
C ARG A 150 -6.70 10.29 0.64
N LEU A 151 -7.51 9.53 1.35
CA LEU A 151 -7.20 8.15 1.74
C LEU A 151 -7.73 7.18 0.69
N VAL A 152 -6.91 6.25 0.24
CA VAL A 152 -7.29 5.15 -0.66
C VAL A 152 -7.26 3.85 0.12
N LEU A 153 -8.30 3.05 -0.04
CA LEU A 153 -8.44 1.72 0.53
C LEU A 153 -8.70 0.71 -0.59
N SER A 154 -8.02 -0.43 -0.55
CA SER A 154 -8.32 -1.57 -1.40
C SER A 154 -8.63 -2.76 -0.51
N GLU A 155 -9.75 -3.43 -0.73
CA GLU A 155 -10.12 -4.64 0.02
C GLU A 155 -10.14 -5.83 -0.93
N ALA A 156 -9.60 -6.96 -0.48
CA ALA A 156 -9.77 -8.26 -1.11
C ALA A 156 -10.23 -9.28 -0.07
N ARG A 157 -11.24 -10.09 -0.40
CA ARG A 157 -11.65 -11.24 0.42
C ARG A 157 -10.87 -12.47 -0.05
N ASP A 158 -10.34 -13.24 0.88
CA ASP A 158 -9.71 -14.52 0.62
C ASP A 158 -10.81 -15.58 0.38
N GLY A 159 -10.69 -16.34 -0.71
CA GLY A 159 -11.57 -17.48 -0.97
C GLY A 159 -12.71 -17.20 -1.96
N ASP A 160 -12.31 -17.13 -3.23
CA ASP A 160 -13.11 -17.21 -4.46
C ASP A 160 -14.10 -16.05 -4.76
N GLU A 161 -13.94 -15.52 -5.97
CA GLU A 161 -14.88 -14.70 -6.74
C GLU A 161 -15.17 -13.25 -6.28
N SER A 162 -14.71 -12.76 -5.13
CA SER A 162 -14.92 -11.34 -4.80
C SER A 162 -13.95 -10.45 -5.57
N GLU A 163 -14.48 -9.63 -6.49
CA GLU A 163 -13.72 -8.60 -7.17
C GLU A 163 -13.32 -7.51 -6.14
N PRO A 164 -12.01 -7.24 -5.92
CA PRO A 164 -11.60 -6.21 -5.00
C PRO A 164 -12.16 -4.85 -5.39
N THR A 165 -12.55 -4.08 -4.39
CA THR A 165 -13.03 -2.72 -4.59
C THR A 165 -12.02 -1.74 -4.05
N VAL A 166 -11.81 -0.67 -4.80
CA VAL A 166 -10.94 0.45 -4.43
C VAL A 166 -11.83 1.62 -4.07
N TRP A 167 -11.76 2.07 -2.82
CA TRP A 167 -12.44 3.25 -2.32
C TRP A 167 -11.47 4.40 -2.15
N MET A 168 -11.99 5.62 -2.29
CA MET A 168 -11.26 6.81 -1.88
C MET A 168 -12.12 7.72 -1.03
N TRP A 169 -11.51 8.27 0.02
CA TRP A 169 -12.17 9.11 1.01
C TRP A 169 -11.50 10.47 1.12
N ASP A 170 -12.32 11.51 1.23
CA ASP A 170 -11.89 12.85 1.59
C ASP A 170 -11.92 12.94 3.12
N ILE A 171 -10.74 12.86 3.74
CA ILE A 171 -10.60 12.86 5.21
C ILE A 171 -10.99 14.20 5.84
N GLU A 172 -10.96 15.30 5.08
CA GLU A 172 -11.33 16.63 5.59
C GLU A 172 -12.85 16.80 5.61
N LYS A 173 -13.53 16.23 4.62
CA LYS A 173 -14.98 16.23 4.54
C LYS A 173 -15.65 15.07 5.27
N GLY A 174 -14.88 14.01 5.57
CA GLY A 174 -15.40 12.79 6.16
C GLY A 174 -16.34 12.02 5.22
N SER A 175 -16.14 12.12 3.91
CA SER A 175 -17.05 11.54 2.91
C SER A 175 -16.31 10.75 1.85
N GLU A 176 -16.94 9.69 1.34
CA GLU A 176 -16.47 8.96 0.17
C GLU A 176 -16.42 9.89 -1.04
N VAL A 177 -15.31 9.83 -1.78
CA VAL A 177 -15.13 10.52 -3.06
C VAL A 177 -15.67 9.67 -4.20
N GLY A 178 -15.42 8.35 -4.13
CA GLY A 178 -15.92 7.35 -5.06
C GLY A 178 -15.28 5.99 -4.83
N SER A 179 -15.75 5.01 -5.58
CA SER A 179 -15.23 3.64 -5.60
C SER A 179 -15.44 2.97 -6.95
N TYR A 180 -14.62 1.95 -7.23
CA TYR A 180 -14.81 1.05 -8.36
C TYR A 180 -14.31 -0.34 -8.02
N THR A 181 -14.86 -1.32 -8.70
CA THR A 181 -14.50 -2.73 -8.54
C THR A 181 -13.58 -3.17 -9.70
N ILE A 182 -12.60 -4.00 -9.40
CA ILE A 182 -11.68 -4.57 -10.38
C ILE A 182 -11.70 -6.09 -10.32
N ASP A 183 -11.74 -6.71 -11.48
CA ASP A 183 -11.62 -8.15 -11.60
C ASP A 183 -10.12 -8.51 -11.71
N GLY A 184 -9.50 -8.73 -10.55
CA GLY A 184 -8.07 -8.99 -10.34
C GLY A 184 -7.71 -9.05 -8.85
N ILE A 185 -6.43 -9.17 -8.49
CA ILE A 185 -5.98 -9.03 -7.10
C ILE A 185 -5.08 -7.80 -7.02
N ILE A 186 -5.33 -6.92 -6.05
CA ILE A 186 -4.35 -5.94 -5.59
C ILE A 186 -3.72 -6.54 -4.36
N ASP A 187 -2.42 -6.83 -4.42
CA ASP A 187 -1.63 -7.15 -3.25
C ASP A 187 -1.22 -5.81 -2.59
N THR A 188 0.04 -5.44 -2.62
CA THR A 188 0.48 -4.12 -2.17
C THR A 188 0.29 -3.06 -3.25
N PHE A 189 -0.15 -1.87 -2.85
CA PHE A 189 -0.18 -0.71 -3.74
C PHE A 189 0.50 0.52 -3.13
N TRP A 190 0.87 1.46 -4.01
CA TRP A 190 1.33 2.80 -3.64
C TRP A 190 0.76 3.83 -4.59
N ILE A 191 0.60 5.06 -4.11
CA ILE A 191 0.11 6.17 -4.93
C ILE A 191 1.29 6.98 -5.46
N SER A 192 1.36 7.16 -6.77
CA SER A 192 2.37 8.01 -7.42
C SER A 192 2.00 9.49 -7.37
N GLU A 193 2.99 10.37 -7.53
CA GLU A 193 2.81 11.84 -7.51
C GLU A 193 1.82 12.35 -8.57
N ASP A 194 1.73 11.65 -9.69
CA ASP A 194 0.77 11.93 -10.76
C ASP A 194 -0.65 11.37 -10.49
N GLY A 195 -0.89 10.89 -9.27
CA GLY A 195 -2.22 10.57 -8.75
C GLY A 195 -2.78 9.25 -9.25
N CYS A 196 -1.95 8.21 -9.35
CA CYS A 196 -2.39 6.87 -9.74
C CYS A 196 -2.03 5.81 -8.72
N LEU A 197 -2.86 4.77 -8.67
CA LEU A 197 -2.60 3.57 -7.90
C LEU A 197 -1.68 2.66 -8.71
N ASN A 198 -0.54 2.30 -8.13
CA ASN A 198 0.41 1.37 -8.72
C ASN A 198 0.48 0.11 -7.84
N CYS A 199 0.52 -1.05 -8.46
CA CYS A 199 0.69 -2.34 -7.81
C CYS A 199 1.53 -3.27 -8.71
N SER A 200 1.81 -4.48 -8.23
CA SER A 200 2.54 -5.48 -9.03
C SER A 200 1.86 -5.78 -10.37
N ASN A 201 0.54 -5.73 -10.39
CA ASN A 201 -0.29 -5.98 -11.56
C ASN A 201 -0.47 -4.77 -12.48
N GLY A 202 0.18 -3.64 -12.21
CA GLY A 202 0.19 -2.49 -13.10
C GLY A 202 -0.33 -1.23 -12.43
N ARG A 203 -1.01 -0.39 -13.21
CA ARG A 203 -1.40 0.96 -12.81
C ARG A 203 -2.88 1.21 -13.09
N LEU A 204 -3.59 1.72 -12.09
CA LEU A 204 -5.02 2.00 -12.11
C LEU A 204 -5.28 3.49 -11.82
N PRO A 205 -6.36 4.08 -12.37
CA PRO A 205 -6.81 5.41 -11.98
C PRO A 205 -7.32 5.42 -10.53
N LEU A 206 -7.30 6.58 -9.86
CA LEU A 206 -7.93 6.72 -8.55
C LEU A 206 -9.46 6.91 -8.66
N PRO A 207 -10.26 6.53 -7.64
CA PRO A 207 -11.73 6.70 -7.62
C PRO A 207 -12.26 8.15 -7.66
N SER A 208 -11.44 9.17 -7.94
CA SER A 208 -11.86 10.56 -8.15
C SER A 208 -12.08 10.90 -9.62
N PHE A 209 -11.91 9.94 -10.51
CA PHE A 209 -12.15 10.16 -11.91
C PHE A 209 -13.65 10.42 -12.11
N ARG A 210 -13.99 11.69 -12.31
CA ARG A 210 -15.35 12.09 -12.65
C ARG A 210 -15.67 11.48 -14.01
N LEU A 211 -16.64 10.56 -14.03
CA LEU A 211 -17.33 10.10 -15.25
C LEU A 211 -18.13 11.23 -15.94
N ASP A 212 -18.01 12.47 -15.46
CA ASP A 212 -18.76 13.65 -15.94
C ASP A 212 -17.91 14.60 -16.81
N GLN A 213 -16.60 14.36 -16.98
CA GLN A 213 -15.80 15.06 -18.01
C GLN A 213 -15.86 14.24 -19.30
N GLU A 214 -16.12 14.91 -20.43
CA GLU A 214 -16.22 14.28 -21.76
C GLU A 214 -15.15 13.19 -21.93
N ASP A 215 -15.56 11.98 -22.37
CA ASP A 215 -14.74 10.76 -22.49
C ASP A 215 -13.30 11.01 -23.00
N LYS A 216 -13.12 12.02 -23.86
CA LYS A 216 -11.82 12.40 -24.45
C LYS A 216 -10.73 12.79 -23.45
N ASP A 217 -11.07 13.40 -22.30
CA ASP A 217 -10.07 13.76 -21.29
C ASP A 217 -9.63 12.54 -20.49
N LEU A 218 -10.54 11.59 -20.27
CA LEU A 218 -10.27 10.31 -19.63
C LEU A 218 -9.39 9.44 -20.51
N ASP A 219 -9.72 9.36 -21.79
CA ASP A 219 -8.95 8.64 -22.82
C ASP A 219 -7.52 9.17 -22.94
N LYS A 220 -7.38 10.50 -22.93
CA LYS A 220 -6.07 11.13 -23.01
C LYS A 220 -5.24 10.84 -21.77
N ILE A 221 -5.83 10.90 -20.59
CA ILE A 221 -5.12 10.62 -19.33
C ILE A 221 -4.74 9.14 -19.24
N THR A 222 -5.66 8.21 -19.57
CA THR A 222 -5.37 6.77 -19.58
C THR A 222 -4.26 6.43 -20.59
N HIS A 223 -4.24 7.12 -21.73
CA HIS A 223 -3.19 7.01 -22.75
C HIS A 223 -1.86 7.59 -22.25
N ASP A 224 -1.83 8.86 -21.85
CA ASP A 224 -0.62 9.58 -21.44
C ASP A 224 0.03 8.97 -20.19
N GLN A 225 -0.78 8.42 -19.27
CA GLN A 225 -0.31 7.80 -18.03
C GLN A 225 -0.08 6.28 -18.15
N ALA A 226 -0.32 5.69 -19.32
CA ALA A 226 -0.15 4.26 -19.57
C ALA A 226 -0.81 3.38 -18.49
N LEU A 227 -2.10 3.63 -18.20
CA LEU A 227 -2.85 2.95 -17.15
C LEU A 227 -3.20 1.52 -17.56
N LEU A 228 -2.21 0.64 -17.64
CA LEU A 228 -2.41 -0.78 -17.91
C LEU A 228 -2.44 -1.56 -16.61
N PHE A 229 -3.43 -2.45 -16.48
CA PHE A 229 -3.58 -3.34 -15.34
C PHE A 229 -3.84 -4.78 -15.82
N LEU A 230 -3.22 -5.75 -15.16
CA LEU A 230 -3.47 -7.17 -15.36
C LEU A 230 -4.41 -7.67 -14.27
N GLY A 231 -5.67 -7.89 -14.64
CA GLY A 231 -6.69 -8.44 -13.75
C GLY A 231 -7.10 -9.83 -14.20
N GLN A 232 -6.75 -10.84 -13.40
CA GLN A 232 -6.91 -12.26 -13.74
C GLN A 232 -6.36 -12.59 -15.15
N GLU A 233 -7.25 -12.83 -16.11
CA GLU A 233 -6.96 -13.15 -17.50
C GLU A 233 -7.14 -11.96 -18.46
N TRP A 234 -7.40 -10.76 -17.94
CA TRP A 234 -7.66 -9.55 -18.73
C TRP A 234 -6.58 -8.49 -18.55
N ILE A 235 -6.17 -7.89 -19.65
CA ILE A 235 -5.47 -6.61 -19.67
C ILE A 235 -6.51 -5.51 -19.76
N TYR A 236 -6.44 -4.60 -18.80
CA TYR A 236 -7.25 -3.39 -18.72
C TYR A 236 -6.45 -2.20 -19.20
N ARG A 237 -7.17 -1.21 -19.74
CA ARG A 237 -6.67 0.16 -19.90
C ARG A 237 -7.62 1.09 -19.16
N GLY A 238 -7.10 1.83 -18.19
CA GLY A 238 -7.96 2.52 -17.22
C GLY A 238 -8.80 1.50 -16.44
N LEU A 239 -10.11 1.51 -16.66
CA LEU A 239 -11.06 0.54 -16.09
C LEU A 239 -11.71 -0.37 -17.14
N GLU A 240 -11.29 -0.29 -18.41
CA GLU A 240 -11.90 -1.05 -19.51
C GLU A 240 -11.10 -2.31 -19.85
N LYS A 241 -11.81 -3.43 -20.09
CA LYS A 241 -11.22 -4.70 -20.54
C LYS A 241 -10.84 -4.62 -22.02
N ILE A 242 -9.55 -4.66 -22.33
CA ILE A 242 -9.05 -4.51 -23.70
C ILE A 242 -8.74 -5.85 -24.36
N MET A 243 -8.06 -6.73 -23.64
CA MET A 243 -7.56 -7.98 -24.20
C MET A 243 -7.56 -9.09 -23.17
N ARG A 244 -8.11 -10.25 -23.53
CA ARG A 244 -7.95 -11.47 -22.75
C ARG A 244 -6.61 -12.11 -23.08
N LEU A 245 -5.79 -12.37 -22.07
CA LEU A 245 -4.62 -13.22 -22.20
C LEU A 245 -5.05 -14.69 -22.33
N PRO A 246 -4.60 -15.40 -23.37
CA PRO A 246 -4.90 -16.83 -23.50
C PRO A 246 -4.45 -17.62 -22.27
N PRO A 247 -5.10 -18.74 -21.92
CA PRO A 247 -4.72 -19.57 -20.77
C PRO A 247 -3.24 -20.03 -20.77
N ALA A 248 -2.62 -20.13 -21.95
CA ALA A 248 -1.19 -20.42 -22.11
C ALA A 248 -0.27 -19.33 -21.51
N PHE A 249 -0.82 -18.19 -21.11
CA PHE A 249 -0.15 -17.09 -20.43
C PHE A 249 -0.48 -17.01 -18.93
N ALA A 250 -1.27 -17.97 -18.40
CA ALA A 250 -1.49 -18.11 -16.96
C ALA A 250 -0.13 -18.35 -16.27
N SER A 251 0.44 -17.27 -15.74
CA SER A 251 1.75 -17.28 -15.10
C SER A 251 1.59 -17.60 -13.62
N SER A 252 2.68 -18.06 -13.00
CA SER A 252 2.70 -18.23 -11.54
C SER A 252 2.91 -16.90 -10.81
N LYS A 253 3.57 -15.95 -11.48
CA LYS A 253 3.83 -14.58 -11.04
C LYS A 253 3.97 -13.68 -12.27
N SER A 254 3.36 -12.51 -12.21
CA SER A 254 3.43 -11.47 -13.24
C SER A 254 3.82 -10.13 -12.62
N VAL A 255 4.47 -9.29 -13.41
CA VAL A 255 4.63 -7.87 -13.10
C VAL A 255 4.37 -7.04 -14.35
N LEU A 256 3.56 -6.00 -14.22
CA LEU A 256 3.27 -5.05 -15.29
C LEU A 256 3.82 -3.68 -14.91
N ASN A 257 4.72 -3.14 -15.72
CA ASN A 257 5.30 -1.82 -15.51
C ASN A 257 5.28 -1.02 -16.82
N GLY A 258 4.58 0.12 -16.80
CA GLY A 258 4.28 0.90 -17.99
C GLY A 258 3.61 0.03 -19.06
N ASN A 259 4.25 -0.12 -20.21
CA ASN A 259 3.77 -0.95 -21.32
C ASN A 259 4.41 -2.35 -21.40
N THR A 260 5.11 -2.80 -20.36
CA THR A 260 5.84 -4.08 -20.39
C THR A 260 5.31 -5.03 -19.32
N LEU A 261 4.80 -6.18 -19.75
CA LEU A 261 4.37 -7.29 -18.92
C LEU A 261 5.47 -8.35 -18.89
N ALA A 262 5.98 -8.70 -17.71
CA ALA A 262 6.84 -9.84 -17.50
C ALA A 262 6.10 -10.95 -16.73
N MET A 263 6.27 -12.19 -17.16
CA MET A 263 5.57 -13.36 -16.61
C MET A 263 6.54 -14.51 -16.38
N ALA A 264 6.50 -15.07 -15.18
CA ALA A 264 7.31 -16.21 -14.77
C ALA A 264 6.46 -17.48 -14.64
N TYR A 265 6.95 -18.56 -15.23
CA TYR A 265 6.29 -19.87 -15.26
C TYR A 265 7.03 -20.88 -14.36
N ARG A 266 6.31 -21.92 -13.92
CA ARG A 266 6.83 -22.92 -12.96
C ARG A 266 8.01 -23.74 -13.52
N ASP A 267 8.16 -23.79 -14.83
CA ASP A 267 9.25 -24.43 -15.57
C ASP A 267 10.50 -23.54 -15.73
N ARG A 268 10.55 -22.38 -15.04
CA ARG A 268 11.62 -21.38 -15.12
C ARG A 268 11.69 -20.61 -16.43
N ASP A 269 10.64 -20.68 -17.25
CA ASP A 269 10.52 -19.80 -18.41
C ASP A 269 10.11 -18.39 -17.97
N LEU A 270 10.67 -17.40 -18.66
CA LEU A 270 10.31 -15.99 -18.57
C LEU A 270 9.78 -15.54 -19.92
N ARG A 271 8.58 -14.95 -19.94
CA ARG A 271 8.04 -14.27 -21.12
C ARG A 271 7.87 -12.80 -20.83
N VAL A 272 8.21 -11.98 -21.82
CA VAL A 272 8.05 -10.53 -21.77
C VAL A 272 7.22 -10.09 -22.96
N ILE A 273 6.15 -9.35 -22.71
CA ILE A 273 5.28 -8.75 -23.72
C ILE A 273 5.42 -7.23 -23.59
N LYS A 274 5.64 -6.55 -24.72
CA LYS A 274 5.63 -5.09 -24.79
C LYS A 274 4.44 -4.64 -25.60
N PHE A 275 3.60 -3.81 -25.02
CA PHE A 275 2.40 -3.26 -25.63
C PHE A 275 2.71 -1.96 -26.38
N ASP A 276 2.12 -1.84 -27.57
CA ASP A 276 2.13 -0.60 -28.35
C ASP A 276 0.89 0.22 -27.97
N LEU A 277 1.07 1.17 -27.05
CA LEU A 277 -0.03 1.94 -26.45
C LEU A 277 -0.79 2.80 -27.48
N ASP A 278 -0.12 3.17 -28.57
CA ASP A 278 -0.69 3.95 -29.69
C ASP A 278 -1.65 3.11 -30.54
N LYS A 279 -1.50 1.78 -30.50
CA LYS A 279 -2.33 0.84 -31.24
C LYS A 279 -3.37 0.14 -30.37
N MET A 280 -3.33 0.36 -29.06
CA MET A 280 -4.35 -0.16 -28.15
C MET A 280 -5.60 0.74 -28.22
N PRO A 281 -6.81 0.16 -28.21
CA PRO A 281 -8.02 0.95 -28.03
C PRO A 281 -7.96 1.66 -26.69
N VAL A 282 -8.49 2.88 -26.68
CA VAL A 282 -8.76 3.64 -25.46
C VAL A 282 -10.21 3.44 -25.12
#